data_AF-A0A9E3D4S2-F1
#
_entry.id   AF-A0A9E3D4S2-F1
#
_cell.length_a   1.000
_cell.length_b   1.000
_cell.length_c   1.000
_cell.angle_alpha   90.00
_cell.angle_beta   90.00
_cell.angle_gamma   90.00
#
_symmetry.space_group_name_H-M   'P 1'
#
loop_
_entity.id
_entity.type
_entity.pdbx_description
1 polymer ?
#
loop_
_entity_poly.entity_id
_entity_poly.type
_entity_poly.pdbx_seq_one_letter_code
_entity_poly.pdbx_strand_id
1 'polypeptide(L)'
;MSKSSDVILIGAGIMSATLATVLKELEPSLSITIFETLEDCGQESSQAWNNAGTGHAANCELNYTPQREDGSVDISEALKVNTEFDLSRQLWSYLIRKGAIADPRAFIHPCPHMSFVWGKDNVAFLRKRFEAMTASHCY
;
A
#
# COMPACT_ATOMS: atom_id res chain seq x y z
N MET A 1 -3.19 -18.64 35.70
CA MET A 1 -1.93 -18.60 34.92
C MET A 1 -1.99 -17.38 34.04
N SER A 2 -0.98 -16.51 34.09
CA SER A 2 -0.91 -15.37 33.16
C SER A 2 -0.80 -15.94 31.74
N LYS A 3 -1.66 -15.50 30.82
CA LYS A 3 -1.49 -15.81 29.39
C LYS A 3 -0.29 -15.00 28.92
N SER A 4 0.86 -15.65 28.81
CA SER A 4 2.02 -15.06 28.13
C SER A 4 1.70 -14.94 26.64
N SER A 5 2.04 -13.80 26.04
CA SER A 5 1.97 -13.60 24.58
C SER A 5 3.39 -13.69 24.03
N ASP A 6 3.57 -14.39 22.92
CA ASP A 6 4.85 -14.47 22.21
C ASP A 6 5.14 -13.16 21.47
N VAL A 7 4.07 -12.51 20.96
CA VAL A 7 4.15 -11.22 20.28
C VAL A 7 3.08 -10.28 20.82
N ILE A 8 3.48 -9.04 21.09
CA ILE A 8 2.57 -7.95 21.46
C ILE A 8 2.67 -6.87 20.39
N LEU A 9 1.53 -6.48 19.83
CA LEU A 9 1.42 -5.40 18.85
C LEU A 9 0.57 -4.26 19.45
N ILE A 10 1.04 -3.02 19.29
CA ILE A 10 0.36 -1.83 19.79
C ILE A 10 -0.25 -1.09 18.59
N GLY A 11 -1.56 -0.90 18.63
CA GLY A 11 -2.39 -0.44 17.52
C GLY A 11 -2.93 -1.62 16.69
N ALA A 12 -4.22 -1.61 16.38
CA ALA A 12 -4.92 -2.51 15.48
C ALA A 12 -5.12 -1.89 14.08
N GLY A 13 -4.11 -1.13 13.63
CA GLY A 13 -4.02 -0.62 12.26
C GLY A 13 -3.45 -1.64 11.27
N ILE A 14 -3.34 -1.21 10.02
CA ILE A 14 -2.91 -2.04 8.88
C ILE A 14 -1.54 -2.69 9.10
N MET A 15 -0.61 -1.99 9.75
CA MET A 15 0.74 -2.49 10.02
C MET A 15 0.71 -3.71 10.95
N SER A 16 0.08 -3.57 12.12
CA SER A 16 -0.04 -4.65 13.10
C SER A 16 -0.87 -5.80 12.59
N ALA A 17 -2.01 -5.52 11.94
CA ALA A 17 -2.88 -6.55 11.37
C ALA A 17 -2.16 -7.37 10.28
N THR A 18 -1.42 -6.70 9.39
CA THR A 18 -0.65 -7.37 8.34
C THR A 18 0.48 -8.20 8.93
N LEU A 19 1.25 -7.65 9.87
CA LEU A 19 2.34 -8.38 10.53
C LEU A 19 1.82 -9.61 11.29
N ALA A 20 0.74 -9.46 12.07
CA ALA A 20 0.11 -10.58 12.78
C ALA A 20 -0.34 -11.67 11.82
N THR A 21 -0.92 -11.29 10.67
CA THR A 21 -1.34 -12.23 9.63
C THR A 21 -0.15 -13.00 9.08
N VAL A 22 0.92 -12.31 8.69
CA VAL A 22 2.14 -12.96 8.17
C VAL A 22 2.75 -13.90 9.21
N LEU A 23 2.85 -13.48 10.47
CA LEU A 23 3.37 -14.32 11.55
C LEU A 23 2.53 -15.57 11.77
N LYS A 24 1.19 -15.46 11.70
CA LYS A 24 0.29 -16.62 11.82
C LYS A 24 0.35 -17.57 10.64
N GLU A 25 0.69 -17.08 9.46
CA GLU A 25 0.94 -17.93 8.29
C GLU A 25 2.27 -18.68 8.39
N LEU A 26 3.29 -18.09 9.02
CA LEU A 26 4.62 -18.69 9.18
C LEU A 26 4.72 -19.62 10.39
N GLU A 27 4.15 -19.22 11.53
CA GLU A 27 4.13 -20.00 12.76
C GLU A 27 2.74 -19.90 13.43
N PRO A 28 1.81 -20.80 13.08
CA PRO A 28 0.44 -20.77 13.58
C PRO A 28 0.32 -20.89 15.10
N SER A 29 1.33 -21.48 15.77
CA SER A 29 1.30 -21.67 17.23
C SER A 29 1.56 -20.39 18.03
N LEU A 30 2.13 -19.34 17.43
CA LEU A 30 2.43 -18.06 18.11
C LEU A 30 1.17 -17.46 18.75
N SER A 31 1.23 -17.14 20.03
CA SER A 31 0.23 -16.33 20.69
C SER A 31 0.51 -14.84 20.43
N ILE A 32 -0.42 -14.17 19.74
CA ILE A 32 -0.31 -12.75 19.39
C ILE A 32 -1.41 -11.97 20.10
N THR A 33 -1.03 -10.94 20.84
CA THR A 33 -1.97 -9.99 21.46
C THR A 33 -1.83 -8.62 20.81
N ILE A 34 -2.94 -8.06 20.35
CA ILE A 34 -3.00 -6.72 19.76
C ILE A 34 -3.76 -5.82 20.73
N PHE A 35 -3.17 -4.68 21.10
CA PHE A 35 -3.82 -3.66 21.93
C PHE A 35 -4.23 -2.48 21.06
N GLU A 36 -5.49 -2.07 21.14
CA GLU A 36 -6.01 -0.89 20.46
C GLU A 36 -6.60 0.07 21.50
N THR A 37 -6.37 1.36 21.31
CA THR A 37 -6.90 2.44 22.16
C THR A 37 -8.28 2.89 21.70
N LEU A 38 -8.52 2.87 20.39
CA LEU A 38 -9.79 3.28 19.78
C LEU A 38 -10.86 2.18 19.90
N GLU A 39 -12.10 2.55 19.63
CA GLU A 39 -13.26 1.67 19.78
C GLU A 39 -13.28 0.52 18.76
N ASP A 40 -12.57 0.67 17.64
CA ASP A 40 -12.48 -0.33 16.58
C ASP A 40 -11.12 -0.27 15.85
N CYS A 41 -10.82 -1.31 15.09
CA CYS A 41 -9.59 -1.44 14.31
C CYS A 41 -9.52 -0.39 13.19
N GLY A 42 -8.30 0.09 12.92
CA GLY A 42 -8.03 0.94 11.75
C GLY A 42 -8.75 2.30 11.73
N GLN A 43 -9.23 2.81 12.86
CA GLN A 43 -9.96 4.08 12.94
C GLN A 43 -9.05 5.34 12.85
N GLU A 44 -7.73 5.20 13.01
CA GLU A 44 -6.76 6.29 12.91
C GLU A 44 -6.04 6.29 11.55
N SER A 45 -4.72 6.14 11.49
CA SER A 45 -3.94 6.28 10.25
C SER A 45 -4.36 5.31 9.14
N SER A 46 -4.88 4.13 9.50
CA SER A 46 -5.35 3.10 8.56
C SER A 46 -6.79 3.29 8.09
N GLN A 47 -7.46 4.37 8.50
CA GLN A 47 -8.80 4.69 8.02
C GLN A 47 -8.71 5.10 6.54
N ALA A 48 -9.66 4.66 5.71
CA ALA A 48 -9.64 4.87 4.25
C ALA A 48 -9.52 6.35 3.78
N TRP A 49 -9.81 7.33 4.62
CA TRP A 49 -9.65 8.76 4.39
C TRP A 49 -8.24 9.27 4.70
N ASN A 50 -7.41 8.44 5.35
CA ASN A 50 -6.02 8.71 5.69
C ASN A 50 -5.09 7.96 4.74
N ASN A 51 -3.88 8.49 4.56
CA ASN A 51 -2.92 7.99 3.58
C ASN A 51 -2.50 6.53 3.80
N ALA A 52 -2.40 6.08 5.07
CA ALA A 52 -2.05 4.69 5.34
C ALA A 52 -3.25 3.73 5.19
N GLY A 53 -4.48 4.24 5.08
CA GLY A 53 -5.68 3.45 4.87
C GLY A 53 -6.14 3.34 3.42
N THR A 54 -5.79 4.30 2.56
CA THR A 54 -6.12 4.25 1.13
C THR A 54 -5.43 3.10 0.39
N GLY A 55 -4.18 2.78 0.77
CA GLY A 55 -3.43 1.64 0.24
C GLY A 55 -3.44 1.55 -1.29
N HIS A 56 -2.64 2.36 -1.98
CA HIS A 56 -2.62 2.43 -3.45
C HIS A 56 -1.22 2.17 -4.03
N ALA A 57 -1.18 1.86 -5.33
CA ALA A 57 0.03 1.60 -6.11
C ALA A 57 0.92 2.84 -6.35
N ALA A 58 0.69 3.92 -5.58
CA ALA A 58 1.42 5.18 -5.61
C ALA A 58 1.60 5.88 -6.98
N ASN A 59 0.66 5.68 -7.90
CA ASN A 59 0.76 6.29 -9.24
C ASN A 59 0.43 7.79 -9.24
N CYS A 60 -0.30 8.29 -8.23
CA CYS A 60 -0.75 9.68 -8.09
C CYS A 60 0.33 10.63 -7.55
N GLU A 61 1.42 10.08 -7.04
CA GLU A 61 2.44 10.78 -6.28
C GLU A 61 3.45 11.42 -7.25
N LEU A 62 3.15 12.64 -7.69
CA LEU A 62 4.01 13.40 -8.61
C LEU A 62 5.43 13.61 -8.07
N ASN A 63 5.58 13.66 -6.75
CA ASN A 63 6.85 13.79 -6.04
C ASN A 63 7.74 12.53 -6.11
N TYR A 64 7.19 11.37 -6.49
CA TYR A 64 7.99 10.15 -6.73
C TYR A 64 8.60 10.12 -8.13
N THR A 65 8.35 11.16 -8.92
CA THR A 65 8.91 11.28 -10.27
C THR A 65 9.58 12.64 -10.47
N PRO A 66 10.65 12.96 -9.73
CA PRO A 66 11.29 14.27 -9.85
C PRO A 66 11.90 14.46 -11.25
N GLN A 67 11.86 15.69 -11.73
CA GLN A 67 12.59 16.09 -12.94
C GLN A 67 14.07 16.31 -12.59
N ARG A 68 14.96 15.71 -13.39
CA ARG A 68 16.41 15.89 -13.26
C ARG A 68 16.86 17.18 -13.94
N GLU A 69 18.09 17.60 -13.66
CA GLU A 69 18.70 18.82 -14.25
C GLU A 69 18.74 18.78 -15.79
N ASP A 70 18.88 17.58 -16.38
CA ASP A 70 18.84 17.36 -17.83
C ASP A 70 17.43 17.41 -18.44
N GLY A 71 16.41 17.60 -17.60
CA GLY A 71 15.01 17.69 -17.98
C GLY A 71 14.30 16.35 -18.17
N SER A 72 14.97 15.22 -17.93
CA SER A 72 14.37 13.87 -17.87
C SER A 72 13.57 13.67 -16.57
N VAL A 73 12.65 12.71 -16.56
CA VAL A 73 11.85 12.35 -15.38
C VAL A 73 12.40 11.05 -14.80
N ASP A 74 12.84 11.08 -13.54
CA ASP A 74 13.19 9.86 -12.81
C ASP A 74 11.90 9.14 -12.43
N ILE A 75 11.80 7.83 -12.63
CA ILE A 75 10.63 7.03 -12.24
C ILE A 75 10.99 5.91 -11.24
N SER A 76 12.23 5.88 -10.75
CA SER A 76 12.74 4.81 -9.90
C SER A 76 11.92 4.61 -8.61
N GLU A 77 11.61 5.69 -7.89
CA GLU A 77 10.79 5.61 -6.67
C GLU A 77 9.35 5.18 -6.98
N ALA A 78 8.75 5.69 -8.05
CA ALA A 78 7.41 5.25 -8.47
C ALA A 78 7.37 3.74 -8.77
N LEU A 79 8.37 3.23 -9.50
CA LEU A 79 8.49 1.80 -9.79
C LEU A 79 8.68 0.95 -8.53
N LYS A 80 9.52 1.43 -7.60
CA LYS A 80 9.79 0.74 -6.33
C LYS A 80 8.51 0.59 -5.51
N VAL A 81 7.80 1.69 -5.26
CA VAL A 81 6.58 1.66 -4.43
C VAL A 81 5.47 0.86 -5.13
N ASN A 82 5.34 0.96 -6.45
CA ASN A 82 4.39 0.16 -7.22
C ASN A 82 4.69 -1.35 -7.09
N THR A 83 5.97 -1.74 -7.14
CA THR A 83 6.39 -3.13 -6.96
C THR A 83 6.13 -3.63 -5.54
N GLU A 84 6.32 -2.80 -4.50
CA GLU A 84 5.98 -3.12 -3.11
C GLU A 84 4.47 -3.33 -2.93
N PHE A 85 3.63 -2.55 -3.62
CA PHE A 85 2.19 -2.77 -3.66
C PHE A 85 1.82 -4.10 -4.34
N ASP A 86 2.51 -4.46 -5.42
CA ASP A 86 2.32 -5.75 -6.08
C ASP A 86 2.74 -6.94 -5.22
N LEU A 87 3.78 -6.80 -4.39
CA LEU A 87 4.12 -7.81 -3.38
C LEU A 87 2.99 -7.97 -2.35
N SER A 88 2.36 -6.87 -1.93
CA SER A 88 1.20 -6.92 -1.04
C SER A 88 0.01 -7.65 -1.68
N ARG A 89 -0.23 -7.42 -2.97
CA ARG A 89 -1.23 -8.18 -3.75
C ARG A 89 -0.94 -9.68 -3.81
N GLN A 90 0.33 -10.10 -3.83
CA GLN A 90 0.68 -11.52 -3.81
C GLN A 90 0.28 -12.17 -2.48
N LEU A 91 0.52 -11.51 -1.34
CA LEU A 91 0.05 -11.96 -0.03
C LEU A 91 -1.48 -12.09 0.00
N TRP A 92 -2.20 -11.08 -0.48
CA TRP A 92 -3.67 -11.14 -0.53
C TRP A 92 -4.16 -12.25 -1.46
N SER A 93 -3.55 -12.41 -2.63
CA SER A 93 -3.88 -13.52 -3.55
C SER A 93 -3.67 -14.88 -2.89
N TYR A 94 -2.63 -15.05 -2.08
CA TYR A 94 -2.41 -16.27 -1.31
C TYR A 94 -3.52 -16.48 -0.27
N LEU A 95 -3.85 -15.47 0.52
CA LEU A 95 -4.90 -15.55 1.55
C LEU A 95 -6.29 -15.85 0.96
N ILE A 96 -6.60 -15.31 -0.23
CA ILE A 96 -7.82 -15.62 -0.97
C ILE A 96 -7.85 -17.10 -1.39
N ARG A 97 -6.77 -17.61 -2.00
CA ARG A 97 -6.68 -19.01 -2.43
C ARG A 97 -6.81 -19.99 -1.25
N LYS A 98 -6.32 -19.60 -0.08
CA LYS A 98 -6.45 -20.36 1.17
C LYS A 98 -7.87 -20.29 1.78
N GLY A 99 -8.69 -19.33 1.35
CA GLY A 99 -10.03 -19.09 1.89
C GLY A 99 -10.05 -18.24 3.17
N ALA A 100 -8.93 -17.61 3.55
CA ALA A 100 -8.87 -16.67 4.68
C ALA A 100 -9.54 -15.33 4.35
N ILE A 101 -9.58 -14.98 3.05
CA ILE A 101 -10.31 -13.83 2.52
C ILE A 101 -11.38 -14.36 1.57
N ALA A 102 -12.65 -14.08 1.86
CA ALA A 102 -13.77 -14.60 1.10
C ALA A 102 -14.00 -13.87 -0.23
N ASP A 103 -13.97 -12.53 -0.22
CA ASP A 103 -14.20 -11.71 -1.42
C ASP A 103 -13.10 -10.64 -1.57
N PRO A 104 -12.19 -10.75 -2.58
CA PRO A 104 -11.22 -9.70 -2.88
C PRO A 104 -11.86 -8.34 -3.19
N ARG A 105 -13.07 -8.33 -3.76
CA ARG A 105 -13.74 -7.09 -4.16
C ARG A 105 -14.30 -6.31 -2.98
N ALA A 106 -14.27 -6.86 -1.77
CA ALA A 106 -14.63 -6.12 -0.57
C ALA A 106 -13.60 -5.02 -0.22
N PHE A 107 -12.36 -5.13 -0.71
CA PHE A 107 -11.28 -4.19 -0.32
C PHE A 107 -10.31 -3.81 -1.44
N ILE A 108 -10.19 -4.58 -2.52
CA ILE A 108 -9.31 -4.24 -3.67
C ILE A 108 -10.17 -3.83 -4.86
N HIS A 109 -9.95 -2.61 -5.34
CA HIS A 109 -10.71 -2.03 -6.46
C HIS A 109 -9.76 -1.49 -7.54
N PRO A 110 -9.99 -1.80 -8.83
CA PRO A 110 -9.32 -1.09 -9.91
C PRO A 110 -9.85 0.35 -9.95
N CYS A 111 -8.94 1.32 -9.96
CA CYS A 111 -9.26 2.74 -10.04
C CYS A 111 -8.35 3.41 -11.07
N PRO A 112 -8.87 4.29 -11.95
CA PRO A 112 -8.01 5.04 -12.86
C PRO A 112 -7.11 5.98 -12.07
N HIS A 113 -5.84 6.03 -12.44
CA HIS A 113 -4.94 7.05 -11.93
C HIS A 113 -5.18 8.37 -12.70
N MET A 114 -5.56 9.42 -11.97
CA MET A 114 -5.82 10.74 -12.51
C MET A 114 -4.98 11.79 -11.78
N SER A 115 -4.16 12.53 -12.53
CA SER A 115 -3.44 13.70 -12.05
C SER A 115 -4.02 14.95 -12.71
N PHE A 116 -4.31 15.98 -11.91
CA PHE A 116 -4.80 17.27 -12.40
C PHE A 116 -3.80 18.37 -12.05
N VAL A 117 -3.30 19.07 -13.08
CA VAL A 117 -2.32 20.15 -12.93
C VAL A 117 -2.71 21.34 -13.81
N TRP A 118 -2.25 22.54 -13.43
CA TRP A 118 -2.47 23.77 -14.18
C TRP A 118 -1.16 24.52 -14.43
N GLY A 119 -1.15 25.37 -15.46
CA GLY A 119 0.04 26.11 -15.90
C GLY A 119 0.87 25.34 -16.92
N LYS A 120 1.53 26.07 -17.82
CA LYS A 120 2.25 25.49 -18.96
C LYS A 120 3.33 24.49 -18.51
N ASP A 121 4.08 24.84 -17.47
CA ASP A 121 5.23 24.04 -17.00
C ASP A 121 4.76 22.73 -16.35
N ASN A 122 3.75 22.79 -15.48
CA ASN A 122 3.21 21.58 -14.85
C ASN A 122 2.56 20.64 -15.88
N VAL A 123 1.86 21.19 -16.89
CA VAL A 123 1.28 20.40 -17.98
C VAL A 123 2.38 19.73 -18.81
N ALA A 124 3.47 20.44 -19.11
CA ALA A 124 4.62 19.87 -19.82
C ALA A 124 5.30 18.76 -18.99
N PHE A 125 5.49 18.97 -17.69
CA PHE A 125 6.00 17.97 -16.76
C PHE A 125 5.11 16.72 -16.73
N LEU A 126 3.79 16.88 -16.57
CA LEU A 126 2.87 15.74 -16.49
C LEU A 126 2.86 14.91 -17.78
N ARG A 127 3.00 15.54 -18.95
CA ARG A 127 3.16 14.84 -20.24
C ARG A 127 4.45 14.02 -20.29
N LYS A 128 5.58 14.61 -19.92
CA LYS A 128 6.87 13.89 -19.86
C LYS A 128 6.83 12.73 -18.86
N ARG A 129 6.21 12.94 -17.70
CA ARG A 129 6.01 11.90 -16.69
C ARG A 129 5.20 10.74 -17.26
N PHE A 130 4.09 11.04 -17.94
CA PHE A 130 3.26 10.02 -18.57
C PHE A 130 4.04 9.20 -19.61
N GLU A 131 4.79 9.86 -20.50
CA GLU A 131 5.65 9.19 -21.48
C GLU A 131 6.70 8.29 -20.82
N ALA A 132 7.37 8.78 -19.76
CA ALA A 132 8.37 8.00 -19.04
C ALA A 132 7.77 6.79 -18.32
N MET A 133 6.63 6.96 -17.64
CA MET A 133 5.98 5.86 -16.93
C MET A 133 5.43 4.81 -17.89
N THR A 134 4.70 5.19 -18.94
CA THR A 134 4.09 4.25 -19.90
C THR A 134 5.11 3.48 -20.76
N ALA A 135 6.36 3.92 -20.80
CA ALA A 135 7.44 3.17 -21.43
C ALA A 135 7.96 1.99 -20.59
N SER A 136 7.63 1.93 -19.29
CA SER A 136 8.03 0.83 -18.41
C SER A 136 7.05 -0.34 -18.51
N HIS A 137 7.58 -1.57 -18.47
CA HIS A 137 6.77 -2.80 -18.47
C HIS A 137 5.97 -3.04 -17.18
N CYS A 138 6.20 -2.24 -16.13
CA CYS A 138 5.42 -2.30 -14.90
C CYS A 138 4.03 -1.65 -15.01
N TYR A 139 3.73 -0.94 -16.11
CA TYR A 139 2.49 -0.19 -16.31
C TYR A 139 1.75 -0.59 -17.60
#